data_AF-A0A397W844-F1
#
_entry.id   AF-A0A397W844-F1
#
_cell.length_a   1.000
_cell.length_b   1.000
_cell.length_c   1.000
_cell.angle_alpha   90.00
_cell.angle_beta   90.00
_cell.angle_gamma   90.00
#
_symmetry.space_group_name_H-M   'P 1'
#
loop_
_entity.id
_entity.type
_entity.pdbx_description
1 polymer ?
#
loop_
_entity_poly.entity_id
_entity_poly.type
_entity_poly.pdbx_seq_one_letter_code
_entity_poly.pdbx_strand_id
1 'polypeptide(L)'
;MNHKNFVVSFTLTVFFFFMYVKKTHGCHPGGYYCNNTWPSRHCGAEFLDATLYPGTLEIKVSSPNTSSPHALGHFSFHDDHGHSYRFLDGPQFVNCQECANHTSCQINPFTFHGTFDPKLTPKKGDWFNVSVAVYWNCTDVVRDWVRCTYEKLHYRGQA
;
A
#
# COMPACT_ATOMS: atom_id res chain seq x y z
N MET A 1 19.43 38.36 -12.78
CA MET A 1 18.94 37.04 -13.24
C MET A 1 18.48 37.17 -14.68
N ASN A 2 19.04 36.39 -15.61
CA ASN A 2 18.72 36.51 -17.03
C ASN A 2 17.25 36.11 -17.26
N HIS A 3 16.45 36.96 -17.92
CA HIS A 3 15.00 36.76 -18.08
C HIS A 3 14.66 35.36 -18.66
N LYS A 4 15.54 34.84 -19.52
CA LYS A 4 15.45 33.49 -20.09
C LYS A 4 15.56 32.38 -19.03
N ASN A 5 16.40 32.54 -18.01
CA ASN A 5 16.61 31.54 -16.96
C ASN A 5 15.44 31.53 -15.95
N PHE A 6 14.81 32.68 -15.72
CA PHE A 6 13.63 32.77 -14.86
C PHE A 6 12.42 32.05 -15.46
N VAL A 7 12.18 32.24 -16.77
CA VAL A 7 11.07 31.58 -17.48
C VAL A 7 11.25 30.06 -17.48
N VAL A 8 12.45 29.56 -17.77
CA VAL A 8 12.74 28.11 -17.77
C VAL A 8 12.53 27.50 -16.39
N SER A 9 13.05 28.15 -15.33
CA SER A 9 12.88 27.70 -13.95
C SER A 9 11.41 27.68 -13.54
N PHE A 10 10.66 28.74 -13.84
CA PHE A 10 9.24 28.83 -13.51
C PHE A 10 8.42 27.77 -14.24
N THR A 11 8.67 27.53 -15.54
CA THR A 11 7.99 26.48 -16.29
C THR A 11 8.28 25.09 -15.75
N LEU A 12 9.52 24.78 -15.36
CA LEU A 12 9.87 23.48 -14.76
C LEU A 12 9.16 23.30 -13.42
N THR A 13 9.22 24.29 -12.53
CA THR A 13 8.55 24.22 -11.23
C THR A 13 7.05 24.02 -11.41
N VAL A 14 6.40 24.80 -12.27
CA VAL A 14 4.97 24.68 -12.57
C VAL A 14 4.63 23.33 -13.20
N PHE A 15 5.46 22.81 -14.10
CA PHE A 15 5.27 21.48 -14.70
C PHE A 15 5.43 20.35 -13.67
N PHE A 16 6.41 20.44 -12.77
CA PHE A 16 6.55 19.51 -11.65
C PHE A 16 5.37 19.60 -10.69
N PHE A 17 4.86 20.79 -10.38
CA PHE A 17 3.63 20.96 -9.60
C PHE A 17 2.42 20.36 -10.32
N PHE A 18 2.23 20.57 -11.63
CA PHE A 18 1.12 19.97 -12.37
C PHE A 18 1.23 18.44 -12.50
N MET A 19 2.45 17.88 -12.61
CA MET A 19 2.64 16.43 -12.57
C MET A 19 2.35 15.85 -11.18
N TYR A 20 2.67 16.58 -10.10
CA TYR A 20 2.32 16.17 -8.73
C TYR A 20 0.82 16.31 -8.43
N VAL A 21 0.14 17.30 -9.02
CA VAL A 21 -1.30 17.57 -8.83
C VAL A 21 -2.19 16.63 -9.65
N LYS A 22 -1.62 15.85 -10.58
CA LYS A 22 -2.37 14.84 -11.35
C LYS A 22 -2.63 13.56 -10.53
N LYS A 23 -3.21 13.69 -9.34
CA LYS A 23 -3.75 12.54 -8.56
C LYS A 23 -4.80 12.90 -7.50
N THR A 24 -5.45 14.06 -7.56
CA THR A 24 -6.47 14.43 -6.55
C THR A 24 -7.93 14.15 -6.95
N HIS A 25 -8.19 13.59 -8.14
CA HIS A 25 -9.50 13.07 -8.56
C HIS A 25 -9.38 11.74 -9.32
N GLY A 26 -8.41 10.91 -8.91
CA GLY A 26 -8.14 9.61 -9.53
C GLY A 26 -8.85 8.49 -8.78
N CYS A 27 -9.35 7.49 -9.50
CA CYS A 27 -10.02 6.37 -8.85
C CYS A 27 -9.06 5.64 -7.88
N HIS A 28 -9.55 5.33 -6.68
CA HIS A 28 -8.75 4.70 -5.62
C HIS A 28 -9.44 3.44 -5.08
N PRO A 29 -8.72 2.48 -4.47
CA PRO A 29 -9.38 1.39 -3.76
C PRO A 29 -10.09 1.98 -2.54
N GLY A 30 -11.25 1.45 -2.20
CA GLY A 30 -11.95 1.75 -0.96
C GLY A 30 -12.83 0.56 -0.64
N GLY A 31 -13.25 0.39 0.61
CA GLY A 31 -13.94 -0.85 0.91
C GLY A 31 -14.62 -0.90 2.25
N TYR A 32 -15.39 -1.96 2.41
CA TYR A 32 -15.99 -2.33 3.68
C TYR A 32 -15.06 -3.31 4.38
N TYR A 33 -14.97 -3.16 5.70
CA TYR A 33 -14.26 -4.11 6.53
C TYR A 33 -14.87 -5.49 6.35
N CYS A 34 -14.03 -6.50 6.22
CA CYS A 34 -14.48 -7.86 6.04
C CYS A 34 -15.37 -8.28 7.22
N ASN A 35 -16.49 -8.91 6.88
CA ASN A 35 -17.40 -9.48 7.86
C ASN A 35 -17.96 -10.77 7.27
N ASN A 36 -18.57 -11.62 8.09
CA ASN A 36 -19.18 -12.86 7.60
C ASN A 36 -20.53 -12.61 6.88
N THR A 37 -20.75 -11.41 6.32
CA THR A 37 -21.98 -10.96 5.66
C THR A 37 -21.66 -10.50 4.24
N TRP A 38 -22.67 -10.50 3.36
CA TRP A 38 -22.50 -10.06 1.97
C TRP A 38 -22.23 -8.54 1.88
N PRO A 39 -21.39 -8.04 0.94
CA PRO A 39 -20.66 -8.75 -0.12
C PRO A 39 -19.32 -9.36 0.31
N SER A 40 -18.88 -9.08 1.54
CA SER A 40 -17.60 -9.46 2.13
C SER A 40 -17.55 -10.89 2.67
N ARG A 41 -18.28 -11.84 2.06
CA ARG A 41 -18.38 -13.21 2.57
C ARG A 41 -16.99 -13.87 2.59
N HIS A 42 -16.56 -14.24 3.79
CA HIS A 42 -15.31 -14.96 4.11
C HIS A 42 -14.07 -14.09 4.19
N CYS A 43 -13.71 -13.76 5.43
CA CYS A 43 -12.42 -13.22 5.81
C CYS A 43 -11.35 -14.32 5.77
N GLY A 44 -10.11 -13.91 5.64
CA GLY A 44 -8.99 -14.83 5.52
C GLY A 44 -7.82 -14.23 4.73
N ALA A 45 -7.66 -12.92 4.75
CA ALA A 45 -6.38 -12.36 4.37
C ALA A 45 -5.36 -12.69 5.47
N GLU A 46 -4.14 -13.04 5.08
CA GLU A 46 -3.12 -13.46 6.04
C GLU A 46 -1.81 -12.74 5.80
N PHE A 47 -1.09 -12.54 6.89
CA PHE A 47 0.25 -12.02 6.88
C PHE A 47 1.18 -13.23 6.98
N LEU A 48 1.84 -13.58 5.88
CA LEU A 48 2.65 -14.79 5.80
C LEU A 48 4.08 -14.56 6.25
N ASP A 49 4.65 -13.39 5.91
CA ASP A 49 6.00 -13.04 6.31
C ASP A 49 6.25 -11.53 6.27
N ALA A 50 7.17 -11.04 7.10
CA ALA A 50 7.77 -9.71 7.00
C ALA A 50 9.26 -9.79 7.32
N THR A 51 10.07 -9.33 6.38
CA THR A 51 11.52 -9.28 6.51
C THR A 51 12.03 -7.85 6.39
N LEU A 52 12.84 -7.43 7.36
CA LEU A 52 13.51 -6.14 7.35
C LEU A 52 14.91 -6.25 6.77
N TYR A 53 15.22 -5.34 5.86
CA TYR A 53 16.55 -5.05 5.38
C TYR A 53 16.88 -3.59 5.72
N PRO A 54 18.16 -3.18 5.70
CA PRO A 54 18.53 -1.78 5.84
C PRO A 54 17.76 -0.90 4.83
N GLY A 55 16.83 -0.08 5.35
CA GLY A 55 15.99 0.84 4.58
C GLY A 55 14.86 0.20 3.74
N THR A 56 14.58 -1.10 3.89
CA THR A 56 13.50 -1.78 3.15
C THR A 56 12.75 -2.76 4.03
N LEU A 57 11.42 -2.74 3.97
CA LEU A 57 10.55 -3.76 4.56
C LEU A 57 9.91 -4.54 3.42
N GLU A 58 10.18 -5.84 3.37
CA GLU A 58 9.44 -6.78 2.52
C GLU A 58 8.31 -7.38 3.34
N ILE A 59 7.08 -7.37 2.79
CA ILE A 59 5.95 -8.11 3.37
C ILE A 59 5.38 -9.08 2.34
N LYS A 60 4.89 -10.21 2.82
CA LYS A 60 4.19 -11.20 2.02
C LYS A 60 2.81 -11.45 2.61
N VAL A 61 1.78 -11.17 1.83
CA VAL A 61 0.38 -11.28 2.27
C VAL A 61 -0.43 -12.11 1.29
N SER A 62 -1.47 -12.76 1.79
CA SER A 62 -2.45 -13.49 0.98
C SER A 62 -3.85 -12.92 1.15
N SER A 63 -4.74 -13.29 0.23
CA SER A 63 -6.18 -13.05 0.32
C SER A 63 -6.95 -14.37 0.16
N PRO A 64 -8.20 -14.46 0.63
CA PRO A 64 -8.94 -15.72 0.65
C PRO A 64 -9.47 -16.17 -0.73
N ASN A 65 -9.87 -17.45 -0.81
CA ASN A 65 -10.73 -18.03 -1.86
C ASN A 65 -10.35 -17.69 -3.30
N THR A 66 -9.12 -18.03 -3.72
CA THR A 66 -8.58 -17.81 -5.08
C THR A 66 -8.47 -16.35 -5.54
N SER A 67 -8.91 -15.38 -4.73
CA SER A 67 -8.68 -13.97 -4.98
C SER A 67 -7.20 -13.64 -4.79
N SER A 68 -6.77 -12.47 -5.26
CA SER A 68 -5.44 -11.94 -5.00
C SER A 68 -5.55 -10.63 -4.22
N PRO A 69 -4.50 -10.23 -3.46
CA PRO A 69 -4.42 -8.88 -2.94
C PRO A 69 -4.44 -7.89 -4.11
N HIS A 70 -5.46 -7.04 -4.16
CA HIS A 70 -5.67 -6.03 -5.20
C HIS A 70 -5.10 -4.66 -4.79
N ALA A 71 -5.14 -4.35 -3.51
CA ALA A 71 -4.64 -3.11 -2.96
C ALA A 71 -4.09 -3.32 -1.54
N LEU A 72 -3.18 -2.44 -1.13
CA LEU A 72 -2.71 -2.32 0.24
C LEU A 72 -2.96 -0.91 0.73
N GLY A 73 -3.19 -0.72 2.02
CA GLY A 73 -3.38 0.60 2.61
C GLY A 73 -3.08 0.61 4.09
N HIS A 74 -3.03 1.80 4.68
CA HIS A 74 -2.78 1.97 6.12
C HIS A 74 -1.57 1.14 6.58
N PHE A 75 -0.52 1.13 5.76
CA PHE A 75 0.63 0.26 5.92
C PHE A 75 1.73 0.99 6.69
N SER A 76 2.11 0.45 7.83
CA SER A 76 3.13 1.01 8.71
C SER A 76 3.88 -0.07 9.47
N PHE A 77 5.07 0.29 9.99
CA PHE A 77 5.74 -0.49 11.02
C PHE A 77 6.07 0.38 12.25
N HIS A 78 6.29 -0.28 13.37
CA HIS A 78 6.78 0.29 14.62
C HIS A 78 7.69 -0.72 15.34
N ASP A 79 8.76 -0.27 15.98
CA ASP A 79 9.64 -1.11 16.79
C ASP A 79 9.58 -0.78 18.28
N ASP A 80 10.10 -1.69 19.12
CA ASP A 80 10.11 -1.53 20.58
C ASP A 80 11.05 -0.39 21.05
N HIS A 81 11.83 0.22 20.15
CA HIS A 81 12.71 1.36 20.41
C HIS A 81 12.06 2.72 20.08
N GLY A 82 10.79 2.73 19.66
CA GLY A 82 10.06 3.95 19.39
C GLY A 82 10.13 4.43 17.95
N HIS A 83 10.87 3.74 17.06
CA HIS A 83 10.85 4.09 15.64
C HIS A 83 9.51 3.67 15.03
N SER A 84 9.01 4.49 14.11
CA SER A 84 7.84 4.15 13.32
C SER A 84 7.96 4.75 11.94
N TYR A 85 7.33 4.09 10.97
CA TYR A 85 7.26 4.59 9.62
C TYR A 85 5.95 4.19 8.96
N ARG A 86 5.40 5.09 8.16
CA ARG A 86 4.16 4.87 7.41
C ARG A 86 4.46 4.85 5.91
N PHE A 87 4.32 3.67 5.32
CA PHE A 87 4.51 3.45 3.89
C PHE A 87 3.31 3.94 3.08
N LEU A 88 2.10 3.64 3.56
CA LEU A 88 0.85 4.00 2.89
C LEU A 88 -0.12 4.62 3.90
N ASP A 89 -0.49 5.89 3.69
CA ASP A 89 -1.52 6.56 4.50
C ASP A 89 -2.91 5.99 4.23
N GLY A 90 -3.23 5.80 2.94
CA GLY A 90 -4.49 5.24 2.45
C GLY A 90 -4.29 4.08 1.48
N PRO A 91 -5.39 3.48 1.00
CA PRO A 91 -5.36 2.39 0.03
C PRO A 91 -4.75 2.79 -1.32
N GLN A 92 -3.89 1.94 -1.87
CA GLN A 92 -3.32 2.04 -3.20
C GLN A 92 -3.38 0.68 -3.90
N PHE A 93 -3.71 0.69 -5.19
CA PHE A 93 -3.65 -0.54 -5.99
C PHE A 93 -2.22 -1.05 -6.10
N VAL A 94 -2.08 -2.36 -6.00
CA VAL A 94 -0.82 -3.11 -6.14
C VAL A 94 -1.08 -4.35 -7.00
N ASN A 95 -0.09 -5.23 -7.16
CA ASN A 95 -0.29 -6.55 -7.78
C ASN A 95 -0.94 -6.47 -9.18
N CYS A 96 -0.47 -5.51 -9.98
CA CYS A 96 -1.00 -5.19 -11.29
C CYS A 96 -2.49 -4.79 -11.35
N GLN A 97 -3.12 -4.41 -10.23
CA GLN A 97 -4.49 -3.91 -10.23
C GLN A 97 -4.53 -2.43 -10.60
N GLU A 98 -5.61 -2.03 -11.27
CA GLU A 98 -5.95 -0.62 -11.45
C GLU A 98 -7.49 -0.45 -11.51
N CYS A 99 -7.95 0.77 -11.75
CA CYS A 99 -9.35 1.16 -11.66
C CYS A 99 -10.30 0.43 -12.61
N ALA A 100 -9.88 0.23 -13.85
CA ALA A 100 -10.72 -0.31 -14.92
C ALA A 100 -10.27 -1.70 -15.37
N ASN A 101 -9.14 -2.21 -14.87
CA ASN A 101 -8.57 -3.47 -15.31
C ASN A 101 -8.22 -4.37 -14.12
N HIS A 102 -8.74 -5.59 -14.19
CA HIS A 102 -8.19 -6.73 -13.48
C HIS A 102 -7.22 -7.41 -14.43
N THR A 103 -5.93 -7.16 -14.26
CA THR A 103 -4.91 -7.78 -15.10
C THR A 103 -4.67 -9.23 -14.67
N SER A 104 -4.23 -10.07 -15.60
CA SER A 104 -3.93 -11.47 -15.35
C SER A 104 -2.59 -11.71 -14.63
N CYS A 105 -1.80 -10.66 -14.33
CA CYS A 105 -0.52 -10.80 -13.62
C CYS A 105 -0.63 -10.77 -12.09
N GLN A 106 -1.85 -10.78 -11.56
CA GLN A 106 -2.11 -10.91 -10.15
C GLN A 106 -1.57 -12.24 -9.59
N ILE A 107 -0.81 -12.16 -8.49
CA ILE A 107 -0.32 -13.32 -7.76
C ILE A 107 -0.91 -13.39 -6.34
N ASN A 108 -1.09 -14.60 -5.83
CA ASN A 108 -1.46 -14.85 -4.44
C ASN A 108 -0.63 -16.06 -3.92
N PRO A 109 0.23 -15.90 -2.90
CA PRO A 109 0.47 -14.67 -2.13
C PRO A 109 1.22 -13.57 -2.89
N PHE A 110 1.01 -12.33 -2.47
CA PHE A 110 1.62 -11.13 -3.04
C PHE A 110 2.73 -10.60 -2.12
N THR A 111 3.88 -10.25 -2.72
CA THR A 111 5.01 -9.63 -2.02
C THR A 111 5.06 -8.13 -2.35
N PHE A 112 5.21 -7.31 -1.33
CA PHE A 112 5.39 -5.86 -1.44
C PHE A 112 6.69 -5.40 -0.78
N HIS A 113 7.37 -4.45 -1.41
CA HIS A 113 8.58 -3.82 -0.87
C HIS A 113 8.32 -2.34 -0.58
N GLY A 114 8.46 -1.95 0.68
CA GLY A 114 8.40 -0.56 1.11
C GLY A 114 9.79 -0.05 1.48
N THR A 115 10.21 1.07 0.92
CA THR A 115 11.47 1.74 1.27
C THR A 115 11.25 2.82 2.32
N PHE A 116 12.24 3.01 3.20
CA PHE A 116 12.22 4.00 4.28
C PHE A 116 13.64 4.41 4.67
N ASP A 117 13.80 5.40 5.56
CA ASP A 117 15.13 5.81 6.05
C ASP A 117 15.83 4.63 6.74
N PRO A 118 17.02 4.18 6.25
CA PRO A 118 17.76 3.08 6.87
C PRO A 118 18.10 3.28 8.35
N LYS A 119 18.11 4.52 8.85
CA LYS A 119 18.34 4.82 10.28
C LYS A 119 17.21 4.35 11.18
N LEU A 120 16.01 4.18 10.64
CA LEU A 120 14.86 3.66 11.37
C LEU A 120 14.83 2.13 11.35
N THR A 121 15.77 1.46 10.68
CA THR A 121 15.78 0.00 10.62
C THR A 121 16.11 -0.54 12.01
N PRO A 122 15.23 -1.37 12.61
CA PRO A 122 15.50 -2.04 13.88
C PRO A 122 16.81 -2.84 13.80
N LYS A 123 17.53 -2.94 14.92
CA LYS A 123 18.76 -3.74 14.94
C LYS A 123 18.42 -5.22 14.93
N LYS A 124 19.34 -6.04 14.46
CA LYS A 124 19.19 -7.50 14.47
C LYS A 124 18.83 -8.00 15.87
N GLY A 125 17.74 -8.77 15.97
CA GLY A 125 17.17 -9.29 17.21
C GLY A 125 16.08 -8.42 17.84
N ASP A 126 15.94 -7.16 17.41
CA ASP A 126 14.90 -6.26 17.91
C ASP A 126 13.54 -6.67 17.40
N TRP A 127 12.53 -6.52 18.25
CA TRP A 127 11.13 -6.77 17.87
C TRP A 127 10.55 -5.58 17.11
N PHE A 128 9.76 -5.90 16.10
CA PHE A 128 8.98 -4.93 15.34
C PHE A 128 7.57 -5.46 15.07
N ASN A 129 6.65 -4.54 14.87
CA ASN A 129 5.27 -4.80 14.55
C ASN A 129 4.95 -4.14 13.21
N VAL A 130 4.24 -4.86 12.35
CA VAL A 130 3.76 -4.38 11.07
C VAL A 130 2.24 -4.39 11.09
N SER A 131 1.64 -3.32 10.59
CA SER A 131 0.19 -3.23 10.38
C SER A 131 -0.08 -2.87 8.92
N VAL A 132 -0.97 -3.61 8.27
CA VAL A 132 -1.36 -3.35 6.88
C VAL A 132 -2.82 -3.70 6.68
N ALA A 133 -3.55 -2.88 5.93
CA ALA A 133 -4.85 -3.25 5.40
C ALA A 133 -4.68 -3.87 4.02
N VAL A 134 -5.09 -5.13 3.87
CA VAL A 134 -5.14 -5.83 2.58
C VAL A 134 -6.53 -5.64 2.00
N TYR A 135 -6.62 -5.30 0.72
CA TYR A 135 -7.88 -5.12 -0.01
C TYR A 135 -7.94 -6.15 -1.15
N TRP A 136 -9.05 -6.86 -1.26
CA TRP A 136 -9.31 -7.87 -2.30
C TRP A 136 -10.78 -7.84 -2.72
N ASN A 137 -11.14 -8.67 -3.69
CA ASN A 137 -12.49 -8.71 -4.26
C ASN A 137 -13.01 -7.30 -4.61
N CYS A 138 -12.17 -6.54 -5.30
CA CYS A 138 -12.55 -5.23 -5.80
C CYS A 138 -13.39 -5.41 -7.06
N THR A 139 -14.66 -4.99 -7.07
CA THR A 139 -15.61 -5.35 -8.16
C THR A 139 -16.29 -4.16 -8.81
N ASP A 140 -16.68 -3.14 -8.05
CA ASP A 140 -17.53 -2.05 -8.56
C ASP A 140 -16.82 -0.71 -8.50
N VAL A 141 -16.71 -0.01 -9.63
CA VAL A 141 -16.34 1.41 -9.65
C VAL A 141 -17.56 2.22 -9.20
N VAL A 142 -17.45 2.85 -8.03
CA VAL A 142 -18.46 3.76 -7.48
C VAL A 142 -17.89 5.17 -7.51
N ARG A 143 -18.27 5.97 -8.52
CA ARG A 143 -17.69 7.31 -8.74
C ARG A 143 -16.17 7.23 -8.90
N ASP A 144 -15.42 7.79 -7.94
CA ASP A 144 -13.98 7.90 -7.96
C ASP A 144 -13.30 6.85 -7.05
N TRP A 145 -13.95 5.73 -6.75
CA TRP A 145 -13.32 4.63 -6.03
C TRP A 145 -13.82 3.26 -6.48
N VAL A 146 -12.97 2.23 -6.32
CA VAL A 146 -13.36 0.83 -6.54
C VAL A 146 -13.68 0.20 -5.19
N ARG A 147 -14.89 -0.37 -5.09
CA ARG A 147 -15.35 -1.10 -3.92
C ARG A 147 -14.62 -2.43 -3.80
N CYS A 148 -13.92 -2.59 -2.69
CA CYS A 148 -13.19 -3.77 -2.27
C CYS A 148 -13.70 -4.27 -0.90
N THR A 149 -13.33 -5.49 -0.54
CA THR A 149 -13.34 -5.97 0.84
C THR A 149 -11.94 -5.79 1.43
N TYR A 150 -11.83 -5.46 2.72
CA TYR A 150 -10.51 -5.35 3.35
C TYR A 150 -10.44 -5.91 4.78
N GLU A 151 -9.25 -6.36 5.17
CA GLU A 151 -8.90 -6.79 6.53
C GLU A 151 -7.64 -6.05 6.97
N LYS A 152 -7.58 -5.76 8.27
CA LYS A 152 -6.37 -5.25 8.89
C LYS A 152 -5.59 -6.43 9.45
N LEU A 153 -4.36 -6.55 9.00
CA LEU A 153 -3.43 -7.56 9.44
C LEU A 153 -2.38 -6.95 10.34
N HIS A 154 -1.99 -7.71 11.35
CA HIS A 154 -0.92 -7.36 12.26
C HIS A 154 0.09 -8.50 12.28
N TYR A 155 1.37 -8.15 12.21
CA TYR A 155 2.48 -9.08 12.31
C TYR A 155 3.45 -8.58 13.36
N ARG A 156 4.02 -9.49 14.14
CA ARG A 156 5.12 -9.21 15.06
C ARG A 156 6.26 -10.17 14.78
N GLY A 157 7.46 -9.64 14.56
CA GLY A 157 8.66 -10.42 14.27
C GLY A 157 9.92 -9.78 14.82
N GLN A 158 11.07 -10.41 14.54
CA GLN A 158 12.39 -9.92 14.92
C GLN A 158 13.22 -9.62 13.68
N ALA A 159 13.97 -8.51 13.70
CA ALA A 159 14.86 -8.09 12.61
C ALA A 159 16.16 -8.91 12.54
#